data_AF-A0A9N9IXB3-F1
#
_entry.id   AF-A0A9N9IXB3-F1
#
_cell.length_a   1.000
_cell.length_b   1.000
_cell.length_c   1.000
_cell.angle_alpha   90.00
_cell.angle_beta   90.00
_cell.angle_gamma   90.00
#
_symmetry.space_group_name_H-M   'P 1'
#
loop_
_entity.id
_entity.type
_entity.pdbx_description
1 polymer ?
#
loop_
_entity_poly.entity_id
_entity_poly.type
_entity_poly.pdbx_seq_one_letter_code
_entity_poly.pdbx_strand_id
1 'polypeptide(L)'
;ISGDGRNVGRKNKHIMVTIIILNDINHHHKSDFYYTLALYPGVEKYKTLKFMLSTLLEDLWFLKENGLQIETICWNFEFYFSADLKFFAICLSLNAANSTYFCPWCNVNKNQYEDTQADWRITKIMEQLRLNWKNTNGHINAPLFNMIPLENWVCDELHILLRIYD
;
A
#
# COMPACT_ATOMS: atom_id res chain seq x y z
N ILE A 1 -6.66 -4.35 1.63
CA ILE A 1 -5.40 -5.03 1.97
C ILE A 1 -4.61 -4.12 2.87
N SER A 2 -4.02 -4.67 3.93
CA SER A 2 -3.18 -3.93 4.87
C SER A 2 -1.97 -4.77 5.26
N GLY A 3 -0.95 -4.14 5.84
CA GLY A 3 0.14 -4.87 6.47
C GLY A 3 0.87 -4.02 7.49
N ASP A 4 1.55 -4.70 8.40
CA ASP A 4 2.35 -4.09 9.47
C ASP A 4 3.51 -5.02 9.82
N GLY A 5 4.60 -4.42 10.30
CA GLY A 5 5.71 -5.13 10.92
C GLY A 5 5.66 -5.04 12.44
N ARG A 6 5.45 -6.18 13.10
CA ARG A 6 5.33 -6.25 14.56
C ARG A 6 6.50 -6.98 15.20
N ASN A 7 7.01 -6.43 16.30
CA ASN A 7 8.00 -7.12 17.13
C ASN A 7 7.28 -8.14 18.04
N VAL A 8 7.66 -9.41 17.92
CA VAL A 8 7.28 -10.49 18.84
C VAL A 8 8.46 -10.73 19.79
N GLY A 9 8.32 -10.29 21.03
CA GLY A 9 9.43 -10.24 21.99
C GLY A 9 10.49 -9.20 21.61
N ARG A 10 11.73 -9.37 22.11
CA ARG A 10 12.81 -8.38 21.93
C ARG A 10 13.55 -8.47 20.59
N LYS A 11 13.45 -9.59 19.86
CA LYS A 11 14.32 -9.88 18.70
C LYS A 11 13.61 -10.34 17.42
N ASN A 12 12.39 -10.87 17.50
CA ASN A 12 11.75 -11.49 16.34
C ASN A 12 10.75 -10.53 15.72
N LYS A 13 11.13 -9.93 14.59
CA LYS A 13 10.22 -9.12 13.79
C LYS A 13 9.39 -10.05 12.91
N HIS A 14 8.09 -9.79 12.84
CA HIS A 14 7.17 -10.49 11.96
C HIS A 14 6.48 -9.47 11.07
N ILE A 15 6.21 -9.87 9.83
CA ILE A 15 5.36 -9.14 8.92
C ILE A 15 4.04 -9.86 8.83
N MET A 16 2.96 -9.10 8.92
CA MET A 16 1.60 -9.60 8.71
C MET A 16 0.96 -8.79 7.59
N VAL A 17 0.32 -9.47 6.64
CA VAL A 17 -0.52 -8.86 5.60
C VAL A 17 -1.92 -9.41 5.77
N THR A 18 -2.90 -8.53 5.83
CA THR A 18 -4.30 -8.86 6.06
C THR A 18 -5.19 -8.31 4.94
N ILE A 19 -6.38 -8.88 4.83
CA ILE A 19 -7.45 -8.40 3.97
C ILE A 19 -8.76 -8.37 4.75
N ILE A 20 -9.58 -7.38 4.42
CA ILE A 20 -10.97 -7.26 4.86
C ILE A 20 -11.83 -7.14 3.61
N ILE A 21 -13.07 -7.62 3.70
CA ILE A 21 -14.07 -7.43 2.65
C ILE A 21 -14.84 -6.16 3.00
N LEU A 22 -14.58 -5.07 2.28
CA LEU A 22 -15.19 -3.76 2.57
C LEU A 22 -16.72 -3.77 2.40
N ASN A 23 -17.25 -4.62 1.52
CA ASN A 23 -18.68 -4.77 1.28
C ASN A 23 -19.41 -5.45 2.45
N ASP A 24 -18.71 -6.07 3.38
CA ASP A 24 -19.30 -6.61 4.61
C ASP A 24 -19.40 -5.50 5.68
N ILE A 25 -20.28 -4.54 5.41
CA ILE A 25 -20.43 -3.29 6.17
C ILE A 25 -20.72 -3.55 7.66
N ASN A 26 -21.44 -4.63 7.97
CA ASN A 26 -21.80 -4.96 9.36
C ASN A 26 -20.62 -5.50 10.20
N HIS A 27 -19.55 -5.92 9.53
CA HIS A 27 -18.49 -6.69 10.15
C HIS A 27 -17.08 -6.12 9.90
N HIS A 28 -16.91 -5.17 8.99
CA HIS A 28 -15.58 -4.61 8.68
C HIS A 28 -14.87 -3.92 9.86
N HIS A 29 -15.60 -3.56 10.92
CA HIS A 29 -15.07 -2.99 12.16
C HIS A 29 -14.66 -4.05 13.19
N LYS A 30 -15.03 -5.33 12.97
CA LYS A 30 -14.75 -6.44 13.89
C LYS A 30 -13.45 -7.13 13.48
N SER A 31 -12.57 -7.36 14.45
CA SER A 31 -11.27 -8.01 14.25
C SER A 31 -11.37 -9.40 13.61
N ASP A 32 -12.47 -10.13 13.86
CA ASP A 32 -12.66 -11.49 13.37
C ASP A 32 -12.79 -11.58 11.83
N PHE A 33 -13.02 -10.45 11.18
CA PHE A 33 -13.16 -10.33 9.72
C PHE A 33 -11.89 -9.79 9.05
N TYR A 34 -10.78 -9.75 9.79
CA TYR A 34 -9.45 -9.46 9.28
C TYR A 34 -8.75 -10.79 8.97
N TYR A 35 -8.80 -11.18 7.69
CA TYR A 35 -8.22 -12.43 7.24
C TYR A 35 -6.73 -12.25 6.96
N THR A 36 -5.89 -13.10 7.54
CA THR A 36 -4.45 -13.08 7.32
C THR A 36 -4.12 -13.73 5.97
N LEU A 37 -3.49 -12.97 5.08
CA LEU A 37 -3.00 -13.45 3.78
C LEU A 37 -1.56 -13.93 3.86
N ALA A 38 -0.74 -13.28 4.68
CA ALA A 38 0.65 -13.68 4.89
C ALA A 38 1.09 -13.36 6.32
N LEU A 39 1.85 -14.28 6.92
CA LEU A 39 2.52 -14.09 8.20
C LEU A 39 3.88 -14.77 8.16
N TYR A 40 4.95 -14.01 8.34
CA TYR A 40 6.30 -14.57 8.33
C TYR A 40 7.28 -13.76 9.18
N PRO A 41 8.33 -14.40 9.72
CA PRO A 41 9.40 -13.69 10.40
C PRO A 41 10.22 -12.89 9.39
N GLY A 42 10.37 -11.59 9.61
CA GLY A 42 11.00 -10.71 8.65
C GLY A 42 11.04 -9.26 9.09
N VAL A 43 11.77 -8.46 8.32
CA VAL A 43 11.88 -7.02 8.54
C VAL A 43 11.15 -6.29 7.42
N GLU A 44 10.61 -5.12 7.74
CA GLU A 44 9.99 -4.23 6.76
C GLU A 44 11.07 -3.63 5.83
N LYS A 45 11.44 -4.39 4.80
CA LYS A 45 12.35 -3.97 3.74
C LYS A 45 11.75 -4.39 2.43
N TYR A 46 11.77 -3.47 1.47
CA TYR A 46 11.18 -3.68 0.15
C TYR A 46 11.60 -5.01 -0.51
N LYS A 47 12.91 -5.32 -0.54
CA LYS A 47 13.41 -6.57 -1.16
C LYS A 47 12.88 -7.82 -0.47
N THR A 48 12.80 -7.81 0.86
CA THR A 48 12.28 -8.93 1.65
C THR A 48 10.78 -9.08 1.43
N LEU A 49 10.01 -7.99 1.49
CA LEU A 49 8.57 -8.01 1.22
C LEU A 49 8.29 -8.53 -0.19
N LYS A 50 9.00 -8.02 -1.20
CA LYS A 50 8.85 -8.44 -2.60
C LYS A 50 9.07 -9.94 -2.78
N PHE A 51 10.12 -10.47 -2.15
CA PHE A 51 10.44 -11.90 -2.23
C PHE A 51 9.41 -12.76 -1.50
N MET A 52 9.08 -12.39 -0.25
CA MET A 52 8.18 -13.19 0.58
C MET A 52 6.72 -13.14 0.14
N LEU A 53 6.30 -12.05 -0.51
CA LEU A 53 4.93 -11.86 -0.99
C LEU A 53 4.78 -12.17 -2.49
N SER A 54 5.80 -12.70 -3.19
CA SER A 54 5.75 -12.83 -4.65
C SER A 54 4.55 -13.63 -5.13
N THR A 55 4.30 -14.80 -4.54
CA THR A 55 3.15 -15.65 -4.87
C THR A 55 1.82 -14.96 -4.58
N LEU A 56 1.71 -14.29 -3.41
CA LEU A 56 0.50 -13.54 -3.07
C LEU A 56 0.24 -12.41 -4.08
N LEU A 57 1.28 -11.71 -4.53
CA LEU A 57 1.15 -10.64 -5.51
C LEU A 57 0.69 -11.17 -6.87
N GLU A 58 1.20 -12.33 -7.29
CA GLU A 58 0.76 -13.03 -8.51
C GLU A 58 -0.71 -13.44 -8.42
N ASP A 59 -1.13 -14.04 -7.29
CA ASP A 59 -2.52 -14.44 -7.06
C ASP A 59 -3.48 -13.25 -7.09
N LEU A 60 -3.10 -12.14 -6.44
CA LEU A 60 -3.91 -10.92 -6.44
C LEU A 60 -3.99 -10.27 -7.82
N TRP A 61 -2.93 -10.33 -8.62
CA TRP A 61 -2.96 -9.91 -10.02
C TRP A 61 -3.93 -10.78 -10.83
N PHE A 62 -3.85 -12.10 -10.66
CA PHE A 62 -4.76 -13.03 -11.32
C PHE A 62 -6.22 -12.73 -10.97
N LEU A 63 -6.52 -12.50 -9.68
CA LEU A 63 -7.86 -12.12 -9.21
C LEU A 63 -8.32 -10.77 -9.74
N LYS A 64 -7.41 -9.80 -9.88
CA LYS A 64 -7.74 -8.47 -10.43
C LYS A 64 -8.16 -8.55 -11.90
N GLU A 65 -7.46 -9.37 -12.69
CA GLU A 65 -7.68 -9.49 -14.13
C GLU A 65 -8.83 -10.44 -14.49
N ASN A 66 -8.94 -11.56 -13.78
CA ASN A 66 -9.84 -12.67 -14.15
C ASN A 66 -11.04 -12.83 -13.22
N GLY A 67 -11.04 -12.18 -12.05
CA GLY A 67 -12.01 -12.42 -11.00
C GLY A 67 -11.89 -13.82 -10.38
N LEU A 68 -12.94 -14.24 -9.69
CA LEU A 68 -13.06 -15.57 -9.08
C LEU A 68 -14.40 -16.19 -9.46
N GLN A 69 -14.38 -17.35 -10.11
CA GLN A 69 -15.59 -18.10 -10.41
C GLN A 69 -16.01 -18.94 -9.20
N ILE A 70 -17.19 -18.67 -8.65
CA ILE A 70 -17.83 -19.48 -7.62
C ILE A 70 -19.19 -19.89 -8.15
N GLU A 71 -19.40 -21.19 -8.31
CA GLU A 71 -20.59 -21.75 -8.98
C GLU A 71 -20.76 -21.13 -10.38
N THR A 72 -21.86 -20.42 -10.63
CA THR A 72 -22.15 -19.75 -11.90
C THR A 72 -21.82 -18.26 -11.88
N ILE A 73 -21.34 -17.71 -10.76
CA ILE A 73 -21.07 -16.27 -10.59
C ILE A 73 -19.57 -16.01 -10.69
N CYS A 74 -19.20 -15.06 -11.56
CA CYS A 74 -17.86 -14.50 -11.60
C CYS A 74 -17.80 -13.26 -10.70
N TRP A 75 -16.96 -13.32 -9.67
CA TRP A 75 -16.74 -12.24 -8.72
C TRP A 75 -15.53 -11.41 -9.15
N ASN A 76 -15.77 -10.15 -9.50
CA ASN A 76 -14.71 -9.20 -9.83
C ASN A 76 -14.20 -8.51 -8.56
N PHE A 77 -12.90 -8.19 -8.52
CA PHE A 77 -12.27 -7.58 -7.38
C PHE A 77 -11.87 -6.12 -7.65
N GLU A 78 -12.29 -5.26 -6.73
CA GLU A 78 -11.73 -3.93 -6.57
C GLU A 78 -10.92 -3.88 -5.28
N PHE A 79 -9.61 -3.69 -5.43
CA PHE A 79 -8.70 -3.70 -4.31
C PHE A 79 -8.42 -2.28 -3.82
N TYR A 80 -8.27 -2.18 -2.51
CA TYR A 80 -7.82 -1.00 -1.77
C TYR A 80 -6.63 -1.38 -0.90
N PHE A 81 -5.69 -0.46 -0.74
CA PHE A 81 -4.54 -0.63 0.14
C PHE A 81 -4.54 0.42 1.24
N SER A 82 -4.39 -0.02 2.48
CA SER A 82 -4.24 0.88 3.62
C SER A 82 -3.29 0.31 4.66
N ALA A 83 -2.39 1.13 5.17
CA ALA A 83 -1.42 0.75 6.19
C ALA A 83 -0.89 2.00 6.90
N ASP A 84 -0.13 1.78 7.99
CA ASP A 84 0.66 2.84 8.61
C ASP A 84 1.64 3.45 7.59
N LEU A 85 2.03 4.71 7.82
CA LEU A 85 2.82 5.46 6.85
C LEU A 85 4.17 4.83 6.49
N LYS A 86 4.77 4.06 7.41
CA LYS A 86 6.06 3.41 7.15
C LYS A 86 5.87 2.20 6.25
N PHE A 87 4.95 1.29 6.57
CA PHE A 87 4.66 0.14 5.71
C PHE A 87 4.13 0.59 4.34
N PHE A 88 3.25 1.58 4.33
CA PHE A 88 2.72 2.24 3.13
C PHE A 88 3.84 2.76 2.22
N ALA A 89 4.78 3.54 2.76
CA ALA A 89 5.91 4.09 2.00
C ALA A 89 6.81 2.99 1.43
N ILE A 90 7.04 1.91 2.17
CA ILE A 90 7.85 0.77 1.70
C ILE A 90 7.15 0.06 0.54
N CYS A 91 5.83 -0.17 0.64
CA CYS A 91 5.04 -0.84 -0.39
C CYS A 91 4.92 -0.01 -1.68
N LEU A 92 4.86 1.32 -1.59
CA LEU A 92 4.95 2.22 -2.75
C LEU A 92 6.38 2.47 -3.23
N SER A 93 7.37 1.98 -2.49
CA SER A 93 8.80 2.22 -2.70
C SER A 93 9.15 3.71 -2.78
N LEU A 94 8.63 4.50 -1.84
CA LEU A 94 8.94 5.92 -1.78
C LEU A 94 10.38 6.18 -1.35
N ASN A 95 10.89 7.33 -1.76
CA ASN A 95 12.13 7.86 -1.23
C ASN A 95 11.98 8.32 0.24
N ALA A 96 13.09 8.73 0.83
CA ALA A 96 13.09 9.21 2.21
C ALA A 96 12.15 10.41 2.38
N ALA A 97 11.52 10.53 3.56
CA ALA A 97 10.54 11.58 3.84
C ALA A 97 11.10 13.01 3.69
N ASN A 98 12.43 13.18 3.76
CA ASN A 98 13.09 14.47 3.59
C ASN A 98 13.46 14.80 2.13
N SER A 99 13.06 13.96 1.17
CA SER A 99 13.36 14.14 -0.24
C SER A 99 12.67 15.36 -0.85
N THR A 100 13.17 15.79 -2.01
CA THR A 100 12.56 16.86 -2.80
C THR A 100 11.16 16.48 -3.30
N TYR A 101 10.91 15.20 -3.58
CA TYR A 101 9.63 14.70 -4.07
C TYR A 101 9.14 13.61 -3.13
N PHE A 102 8.39 14.00 -2.11
CA PHE A 102 7.96 13.11 -1.02
C PHE A 102 6.54 12.55 -1.24
N CYS A 103 5.72 13.23 -2.05
CA CYS A 103 4.33 12.88 -2.21
C CYS A 103 4.16 11.60 -3.06
N PRO A 104 3.40 10.59 -2.58
CA PRO A 104 3.14 9.39 -3.37
C PRO A 104 2.18 9.67 -4.54
N TRP A 105 1.27 10.65 -4.42
CA TRP A 105 0.19 10.88 -5.37
C TRP A 105 0.49 11.91 -6.47
N CYS A 106 1.37 12.88 -6.21
CA CYS A 106 1.67 13.95 -7.15
C CYS A 106 3.16 14.28 -7.22
N ASN A 107 3.53 15.11 -8.18
CA ASN A 107 4.92 15.54 -8.41
C ASN A 107 5.30 16.83 -7.66
N VAL A 108 4.61 17.13 -6.55
CA VAL A 108 4.90 18.32 -5.74
C VAL A 108 6.35 18.28 -5.25
N ASN A 109 7.02 19.40 -5.45
CA ASN A 109 8.34 19.66 -4.91
C ASN A 109 8.22 20.15 -3.46
N LYS A 110 9.17 19.76 -2.61
CA LYS A 110 9.27 20.23 -1.22
C LYS A 110 9.22 21.76 -1.13
N ASN A 111 9.76 22.50 -2.09
CA ASN A 111 9.75 23.97 -2.08
C ASN A 111 8.38 24.59 -2.39
N GLN A 112 7.42 23.80 -2.87
CA GLN A 112 6.06 24.24 -3.20
C GLN A 112 5.08 23.99 -2.04
N TYR A 113 5.55 23.52 -0.87
CA TYR A 113 4.66 23.12 0.21
C TYR A 113 3.83 24.29 0.80
N GLU A 114 4.37 25.51 0.75
CA GLU A 114 3.68 26.74 1.20
C GLU A 114 2.77 27.33 0.11
N ASP A 115 2.83 26.79 -1.12
CA ASP A 115 2.07 27.31 -2.25
C ASP A 115 0.61 26.84 -2.18
N THR A 116 -0.23 27.70 -1.62
CA THR A 116 -1.69 27.50 -1.56
C THR A 116 -2.36 27.45 -2.93
N GLN A 117 -1.67 27.83 -4.01
CA GLN A 117 -2.16 27.73 -5.38
C GLN A 117 -1.63 26.51 -6.14
N ALA A 118 -0.77 25.70 -5.52
CA ALA A 118 -0.29 24.48 -6.14
C ALA A 118 -1.45 23.51 -6.44
N ASP A 119 -1.34 22.79 -7.55
CA ASP A 119 -2.29 21.71 -7.86
C ASP A 119 -1.94 20.46 -7.04
N TRP A 120 -2.77 20.20 -6.02
CA TRP A 120 -2.63 19.06 -5.12
C TRP A 120 -3.34 17.80 -5.60
N ARG A 121 -3.87 17.79 -6.83
CA ARG A 121 -4.55 16.61 -7.40
C ARG A 121 -3.58 15.43 -7.56
N ILE A 122 -4.14 14.23 -7.54
CA ILE A 122 -3.41 13.01 -7.89
C ILE A 122 -3.02 13.10 -9.37
N THR A 123 -1.72 13.22 -9.65
CA THR A 123 -1.19 13.31 -11.02
C THR A 123 -0.41 12.08 -11.44
N LYS A 124 0.06 11.29 -10.46
CA LYS A 124 0.77 10.03 -10.73
C LYS A 124 -0.26 8.93 -10.96
N ILE A 125 0.01 8.05 -11.92
CA ILE A 125 -0.81 6.86 -12.17
C ILE A 125 0.00 5.59 -11.91
N MET A 126 -0.66 4.57 -11.35
CA MET A 126 0.00 3.33 -10.95
C MET A 126 0.70 2.63 -12.13
N GLU A 127 0.13 2.69 -13.33
CA GLU A 127 0.73 2.09 -14.52
C GLU A 127 2.10 2.69 -14.86
N GLN A 128 2.23 4.02 -14.78
CA GLN A 128 3.52 4.70 -14.98
C GLN A 128 4.51 4.34 -13.87
N LEU A 129 4.06 4.21 -12.62
CA LEU A 129 4.92 3.76 -11.53
C LEU A 129 5.40 2.32 -11.74
N ARG A 130 4.53 1.43 -12.21
CA ARG A 130 4.89 0.04 -12.47
C ARG A 130 5.94 -0.08 -13.58
N LEU A 131 5.75 0.63 -14.69
CA LEU A 131 6.58 0.49 -15.90
C LEU A 131 7.82 1.39 -15.89
N ASN A 132 7.70 2.61 -15.36
CA ASN A 132 8.67 3.69 -15.54
C ASN A 132 9.11 4.36 -14.22
N TRP A 133 9.02 3.68 -13.06
CA TRP A 133 9.40 4.25 -11.76
C TRP A 133 10.76 4.95 -11.74
N LYS A 134 11.75 4.51 -12.52
CA LYS A 134 13.09 5.13 -12.60
C LYS A 134 13.05 6.59 -13.04
N ASN A 135 12.04 6.93 -13.85
CA ASN A 135 11.83 8.26 -14.38
C ASN A 135 10.71 9.01 -13.63
N THR A 136 10.10 8.37 -12.62
CA THR A 136 9.04 8.98 -11.82
C THR A 136 9.60 9.49 -10.50
N ASN A 137 9.47 10.80 -10.29
CA ASN A 137 9.92 11.46 -9.07
C ASN A 137 9.28 10.83 -7.83
N GLY A 138 10.08 10.59 -6.80
CA GLY A 138 9.60 10.11 -5.50
C GLY A 138 9.66 8.59 -5.29
N HIS A 139 9.93 7.79 -6.32
CA HIS A 139 9.90 6.32 -6.22
C HIS A 139 11.27 5.69 -6.52
N ILE A 140 11.67 4.70 -5.72
CA ILE A 140 12.96 4.00 -5.85
C ILE A 140 12.81 2.63 -6.52
N ASN A 141 11.61 2.06 -6.54
CA ASN A 141 11.29 0.82 -7.27
C ASN A 141 9.81 0.87 -7.70
N ALA A 142 9.37 -0.14 -8.47
CA ALA A 142 7.95 -0.36 -8.73
C ALA A 142 7.20 -0.65 -7.42
N PRO A 143 5.98 -0.12 -7.21
CA PRO A 143 5.15 -0.49 -6.08
C PRO A 143 4.88 -2.00 -6.02
N LEU A 144 4.76 -2.55 -4.81
CA LEU A 144 4.51 -3.98 -4.57
C LEU A 144 3.10 -4.36 -5.04
N PHE A 145 2.08 -3.68 -4.51
CA PHE A 145 0.67 -3.91 -4.86
C PHE A 145 0.25 -3.06 -6.08
N ASN A 146 1.00 -3.16 -7.18
CA ASN A 146 0.81 -2.31 -8.36
C ASN A 146 -0.41 -2.67 -9.25
N MET A 147 -1.20 -3.68 -8.86
CA MET A 147 -2.55 -3.94 -9.38
C MET A 147 -3.62 -3.00 -8.81
N ILE A 148 -3.29 -2.28 -7.73
CA ILE A 148 -4.20 -1.36 -7.04
C ILE A 148 -3.98 0.04 -7.61
N PRO A 149 -5.01 0.71 -8.17
CA PRO A 149 -4.85 2.06 -8.69
C PRO A 149 -4.47 3.01 -7.56
N LEU A 150 -3.68 4.04 -7.86
CA LEU A 150 -3.07 4.90 -6.83
C LEU A 150 -4.11 5.67 -5.99
N GLU A 151 -5.29 5.94 -6.55
CA GLU A 151 -6.44 6.53 -5.85
C GLU A 151 -7.02 5.61 -4.76
N ASN A 152 -6.83 4.30 -4.87
CA ASN A 152 -7.28 3.32 -3.88
C ASN A 152 -6.21 3.03 -2.80
N TRP A 153 -5.14 3.83 -2.75
CA TRP A 153 -4.13 3.79 -1.69
C TRP A 153 -4.45 4.86 -0.63
N VAL A 154 -4.91 4.41 0.54
CA VAL A 154 -5.35 5.26 1.64
C VAL A 154 -4.42 5.04 2.83
N CYS A 155 -3.66 6.05 3.22
CA CYS A 155 -2.84 5.94 4.43
C CYS A 155 -3.74 5.89 5.68
N ASP A 156 -3.33 5.16 6.70
CA ASP A 156 -4.08 5.05 7.95
C ASP A 156 -4.25 6.43 8.62
N GLU A 157 -5.50 6.87 8.70
CA GLU A 157 -5.90 8.18 9.23
C GLU A 157 -5.49 8.37 10.68
N LEU A 158 -5.56 7.32 11.52
CA LEU A 158 -5.19 7.42 12.93
C LEU A 158 -3.69 7.73 13.06
N HIS A 159 -2.87 7.07 12.25
CA HIS A 159 -1.43 7.29 12.24
C HIS A 159 -1.04 8.65 11.66
N ILE A 160 -1.80 9.18 10.71
CA ILE A 160 -1.61 10.54 10.21
C ILE A 160 -1.99 11.56 11.29
N LEU A 161 -3.14 11.39 11.93
CA LEU A 161 -3.64 12.30 12.95
C LEU A 161 -2.62 12.47 14.08
N LEU A 162 -2.05 11.36 14.57
CA LEU A 162 -1.04 11.40 15.64
C LEU A 162 0.19 12.24 15.25
N ARG A 163 0.62 12.21 13.98
CA ARG A 163 1.77 12.99 13.51
C ARG A 163 1.50 14.47 13.27
N ILE A 164 0.23 14.87 13.15
CA ILE A 164 -0.14 16.29 13.01
C ILE A 164 -0.05 17.01 14.36
N TYR A 165 -0.26 16.27 15.46
CA TYR A 165 -0.23 16.81 16.82
C TYR A 165 1.16 16.75 17.49
N ASP A 166 2.14 16.12 16.84
CA ASP A 166 3.56 16.11 17.27
C ASP A 166 4.25 17.44 16.93
#